data_AF-A0A356ZBI8-F1
#
_entry.id   AF-A0A356ZBI8-F1
#
_cell.length_a   1.000
_cell.length_b   1.000
_cell.length_c   1.000
_cell.angle_alpha   90.00
_cell.angle_beta   90.00
_cell.angle_gamma   90.00
#
_symmetry.space_group_name_H-M   'P 1'
#
loop_
_entity.id
_entity.type
_entity.pdbx_description
1 polymer ?
#
loop_
_entity_poly.entity_id
_entity_poly.type
_entity_poly.pdbx_seq_one_letter_code
_entity_poly.pdbx_strand_id
1 'polypeptide(L)'
;GYSSECLVYLLLCLKDETAWENVVHYLDRKETVHIAINGHDLKKLGLKPGPVYKLIMDRLYNLKLDGLVSNRDDELDEVRHWIREGDLNSAVN
;
A
#
# COMPACT_ATOMS: atom_id res chain seq x y z
N GLY A 1 14.30 5.21 0.79
CA GLY A 1 14.28 3.79 0.40
C GLY A 1 15.53 3.14 0.95
N TYR A 2 15.46 1.89 1.38
CA TYR A 2 16.65 1.14 1.77
C TYR A 2 17.55 1.00 0.54
N SER A 3 18.85 1.29 0.66
CA SER A 3 19.77 1.06 -0.46
C SER A 3 19.82 -0.42 -0.82
N SER A 4 19.90 -0.72 -2.11
CA SER A 4 20.06 -2.09 -2.63
C SER A 4 21.21 -2.84 -1.99
N GLU A 5 22.27 -2.14 -1.58
CA GLU A 5 23.43 -2.73 -0.88
C GLU A 5 23.06 -3.34 0.48
N CYS A 6 22.11 -2.76 1.21
CA CYS A 6 21.65 -3.30 2.50
C CYS A 6 20.85 -4.60 2.32
N LEU A 7 20.08 -4.71 1.24
CA LEU A 7 19.32 -5.91 0.91
C LEU A 7 20.25 -7.06 0.52
N VAL A 8 21.28 -6.76 -0.29
CA VAL A 8 22.30 -7.76 -0.66
C VAL A 8 23.05 -8.24 0.59
N TYR A 9 23.44 -7.32 1.48
CA TYR A 9 24.11 -7.69 2.74
C TYR A 9 23.21 -8.55 3.64
N LEU A 10 21.93 -8.19 3.79
CA LEU A 10 20.94 -8.98 4.55
C LEU A 10 20.85 -10.41 4.01
N LEU A 11 20.70 -10.57 2.69
CA LEU A 11 20.62 -11.89 2.04
C LEU A 11 21.91 -12.69 2.23
N LEU A 12 23.08 -12.04 2.21
CA LEU A 12 24.38 -12.69 2.44
C LEU A 12 24.56 -13.19 3.88
N CYS A 13 23.92 -12.53 4.85
CA CYS A 13 23.97 -12.92 6.26
C CYS A 13 23.04 -14.10 6.60
N LEU A 14 22.05 -14.40 5.76
CA LEU A 14 21.12 -15.51 5.95
C LEU A 14 21.75 -16.81 5.47
N LYS A 15 22.24 -17.63 6.42
CA LYS A 15 22.83 -18.95 6.15
C LYS A 15 21.80 -20.08 6.11
N ASP A 16 20.60 -19.81 6.62
CA ASP A 16 19.49 -20.75 6.63
C ASP A 16 18.64 -20.55 5.38
N GLU A 17 18.44 -21.63 4.62
CA GLU A 17 17.73 -21.62 3.34
C GLU A 17 16.25 -21.22 3.52
N THR A 18 15.61 -21.69 4.60
CA THR A 18 14.21 -21.36 4.90
C THR A 18 14.05 -19.88 5.25
N ALA A 19 14.96 -19.32 6.04
CA ALA A 19 14.96 -17.90 6.37
C ALA A 19 15.24 -17.03 5.13
N TRP A 20 16.13 -17.47 4.25
CA TRP A 20 16.41 -16.80 2.99
C TRP A 20 15.17 -16.78 2.09
N GLU A 21 14.51 -17.92 1.87
CA GLU A 21 13.30 -18.01 1.07
C GLU A 21 12.19 -17.10 1.61
N ASN A 22 11.98 -17.08 2.93
CA ASN A 22 11.00 -16.21 3.56
C ASN A 22 11.28 -14.72 3.34
N VAL A 23 12.55 -14.31 3.43
CA VAL A 23 12.96 -12.91 3.20
C VAL A 23 12.81 -12.55 1.73
N VAL A 24 13.20 -13.41 0.80
CA VAL A 24 13.02 -13.18 -0.64
C VAL A 24 11.53 -13.07 -0.98
N HIS A 25 10.68 -13.98 -0.49
CA HIS A 25 9.23 -13.91 -0.67
C HIS A 25 8.60 -12.66 -0.05
N TYR A 26 9.15 -12.15 1.05
CA TYR A 26 8.71 -10.90 1.64
C TYR A 26 9.11 -9.69 0.77
N LEU A 27 10.34 -9.66 0.27
CA LEU A 27 10.84 -8.58 -0.59
C LEU A 27 10.08 -8.55 -1.92
N ASP A 28 9.84 -9.71 -2.53
CA ASP A 28 9.07 -9.85 -3.77
C ASP A 28 7.63 -9.37 -3.61
N ARG A 29 6.94 -9.78 -2.53
CA ARG A 29 5.61 -9.27 -2.20
C ARG A 29 5.59 -7.77 -1.96
N LYS A 30 6.60 -7.24 -1.28
CA LYS A 30 6.72 -5.80 -1.00
C LYS A 30 6.91 -4.98 -2.28
N GLU A 31 7.64 -5.51 -3.27
CA GLU A 31 7.85 -4.83 -4.55
C GLU A 31 6.59 -4.93 -5.45
N THR A 32 5.88 -6.05 -5.37
CA THR A 32 4.67 -6.33 -6.17
C THR A 32 3.44 -5.55 -5.68
N VAL A 33 3.36 -5.24 -4.38
CA VAL A 33 2.23 -4.49 -3.81
C VAL A 33 2.41 -3.01 -4.08
N HIS A 34 1.97 -2.58 -5.26
CA HIS A 34 1.78 -1.18 -5.60
C HIS A 34 0.30 -0.85 -5.66
N ILE A 35 -0.09 0.23 -4.99
CA ILE A 35 -1.44 0.80 -5.12
C ILE A 35 -1.56 1.34 -6.55
N ALA A 36 -2.62 0.94 -7.25
CA ALA A 36 -2.87 1.36 -8.63
C ALA A 36 -3.52 2.75 -8.72
N ILE A 37 -4.24 3.18 -7.67
CA ILE A 37 -4.77 4.54 -7.56
C ILE A 37 -3.70 5.54 -7.11
N ASN A 38 -3.84 6.79 -7.55
CA ASN A 38 -2.93 7.87 -7.18
C ASN A 38 -3.68 9.07 -6.58
N GLY A 39 -2.95 10.08 -6.10
CA GLY A 39 -3.55 11.27 -5.51
C GLY A 39 -4.44 12.07 -6.46
N HIS A 40 -4.30 11.90 -7.78
CA HIS A 40 -5.17 12.53 -8.77
C HIS A 40 -6.55 11.87 -8.80
N ASP A 41 -6.60 10.55 -8.61
CA ASP A 41 -7.84 9.78 -8.48
C ASP A 41 -8.59 10.16 -7.20
N LEU A 42 -7.87 10.27 -6.08
CA LEU A 42 -8.44 10.76 -4.82
C LEU A 42 -9.03 12.17 -4.96
N LYS A 43 -8.37 13.04 -5.74
CA LYS A 43 -8.86 14.39 -6.01
C LYS A 43 -10.16 14.38 -6.82
N LYS A 44 -10.28 13.48 -7.80
CA LYS A 44 -11.51 13.28 -8.59
C LYS A 44 -12.67 12.78 -7.74
N LEU A 45 -12.39 12.06 -6.65
CA LEU A 45 -13.37 11.62 -5.67
C LEU A 45 -13.81 12.74 -4.69
N GLY A 46 -13.26 13.95 -4.82
CA GLY A 46 -13.65 15.11 -4.00
C GLY A 46 -12.85 15.26 -2.70
N LEU A 47 -11.78 14.48 -2.51
CA LEU A 47 -10.92 14.56 -1.33
C LEU A 47 -9.94 15.74 -1.44
N LYS A 48 -9.71 16.44 -0.33
CA LYS A 48 -8.70 17.51 -0.28
C LYS A 48 -7.29 16.92 -0.15
N PRO A 49 -6.31 17.42 -0.93
CA PRO A 49 -4.92 17.01 -0.78
C PRO A 49 -4.41 17.42 0.61
N GLY A 50 -3.79 16.47 1.31
CA GLY A 50 -3.34 16.68 2.68
C GLY A 50 -2.91 15.37 3.35
N PRO A 51 -2.73 15.36 4.69
CA PRO A 51 -2.33 14.17 5.43
C PRO A 51 -3.31 13.00 5.26
N VAL A 52 -4.57 13.28 4.89
CA VAL A 52 -5.58 12.26 4.61
C VAL A 52 -5.20 11.38 3.42
N TYR A 53 -4.50 11.91 2.41
CA TYR A 53 -4.07 11.09 1.26
C TYR A 53 -3.13 9.99 1.71
N LYS A 54 -2.17 10.34 2.57
CA LYS A 54 -1.25 9.37 3.14
C LYS A 54 -2.00 8.31 3.93
N LEU A 55 -2.97 8.70 4.76
CA LEU A 55 -3.81 7.77 5.53
C LEU A 55 -4.57 6.79 4.62
N ILE A 56 -5.19 7.29 3.55
CA ILE A 56 -5.92 6.50 2.57
C ILE A 56 -4.99 5.53 1.85
N MET A 57 -3.83 6.01 1.39
CA MET A 57 -2.85 5.18 0.70
C MET A 57 -2.27 4.11 1.63
N ASP A 58 -1.91 4.45 2.87
CA ASP A 58 -1.42 3.47 3.85
C ASP A 58 -2.49 2.41 4.16
N ARG A 59 -3.78 2.79 4.26
CA ARG A 59 -4.88 1.84 4.51
C ARG A 59 -5.12 0.92 3.32
N LEU A 60 -5.12 1.45 2.09
CA LEU A 60 -5.22 0.65 0.87
C LEU A 60 -4.03 -0.29 0.70
N TYR A 61 -2.82 0.17 1.03
CA TYR A 61 -1.62 -0.65 1.01
C TYR A 61 -1.77 -1.87 1.94
N ASN A 62 -2.28 -1.66 3.15
CA ASN A 62 -2.55 -2.77 4.08
C ASN A 62 -3.62 -3.73 3.54
N LEU A 63 -4.74 -3.22 3.02
CA LEU A 63 -5.78 -4.09 2.42
C LEU A 63 -5.26 -4.91 1.24
N LYS A 64 -4.34 -4.33 0.45
CA LYS A 64 -3.69 -5.02 -0.65
C LYS A 64 -2.68 -6.06 -0.18
N LEU A 65 -1.95 -5.78 0.89
CA LEU A 65 -1.09 -6.77 1.57
C LEU A 65 -1.91 -7.95 2.13
N ASP A 66 -3.10 -7.66 2.66
CA ASP A 66 -4.04 -8.68 3.17
C ASP A 66 -4.74 -9.45 2.04
N GLY A 67 -4.55 -9.05 0.78
CA GLY A 67 -5.17 -9.68 -0.39
C GLY A 67 -6.67 -9.39 -0.54
N LEU A 68 -7.21 -8.44 0.23
CA LEU A 68 -8.62 -8.05 0.18
C LEU A 68 -8.94 -7.16 -1.04
N VAL A 69 -7.92 -6.44 -1.53
CA VAL A 69 -8.02 -5.50 -2.64
C VAL A 69 -6.91 -5.84 -3.63
N SER A 70 -7.24 -6.17 -4.87
CA SER A 70 -6.24 -6.63 -5.86
C SER A 70 -6.10 -5.66 -7.03
N ASN A 71 -7.21 -5.11 -7.50
CA ASN A 71 -7.26 -4.29 -8.71
C ASN A 71 -7.59 -2.82 -8.40
N ARG A 72 -7.46 -1.98 -9.43
CA ARG A 72 -7.68 -0.53 -9.32
C ARG A 72 -9.13 -0.16 -9.01
N ASP A 73 -10.10 -0.92 -9.50
CA ASP A 73 -11.52 -0.68 -9.25
C ASP A 73 -11.87 -1.02 -7.78
N ASP A 74 -11.37 -2.15 -7.25
CA ASP A 74 -11.49 -2.50 -5.83
C ASP A 74 -10.94 -1.38 -4.93
N GLU A 75 -9.77 -0.84 -5.28
CA GLU A 75 -9.16 0.28 -4.54
C GLU A 75 -10.05 1.53 -4.56
N LEU A 76 -10.71 1.83 -5.68
CA LEU A 76 -11.62 2.98 -5.80
C LEU A 76 -12.93 2.75 -5.06
N ASP A 77 -13.50 1.55 -5.12
CA ASP A 77 -14.72 1.20 -4.40
C ASP A 77 -14.52 1.29 -2.90
N GLU A 78 -13.35 0.89 -2.39
CA GLU A 78 -13.06 0.96 -0.97
C GLU A 78 -12.89 2.40 -0.48
N VAL A 79 -12.27 3.27 -1.28
CA VAL A 79 -12.23 4.71 -0.97
C VAL A 79 -13.63 5.32 -0.99
N ARG A 80 -14.50 4.92 -1.94
CA ARG A 80 -15.90 5.36 -1.98
C ARG A 80 -16.68 4.87 -0.76
N HIS A 81 -16.39 3.67 -0.27
CA HIS A 81 -16.96 3.12 0.96
C HIS A 81 -16.61 3.99 2.16
N TRP A 82 -15.33 4.33 2.35
CA TRP A 82 -14.88 5.20 3.45
C TRP A 82 -15.48 6.61 3.40
N ILE A 83 -15.70 7.15 2.20
CA ILE A 83 -16.39 8.44 2.04
C ILE A 83 -17.86 8.33 2.47
N ARG A 84 -18.54 7.23 2.14
CA ARG A 84 -19.95 6.98 2.50
C ARG A 84 -20.15 6.71 3.99
N GLU A 85 -19.25 5.97 4.62
CA GLU A 85 -19.28 5.68 6.06
C GLU A 85 -18.91 6.90 6.92
N GLY A 86 -18.40 7.96 6.31
CA GLY A 86 -18.06 9.19 7.01
C GLY A 86 -16.76 9.12 7.82
N ASP A 87 -16.00 8.03 7.67
CA ASP A 87 -14.68 7.83 8.30
C ASP A 87 -13.66 8.89 7.79
N LEU A 88 -13.97 9.54 6.66
CA LEU A 88 -13.20 10.62 6.05
C LEU A 88 -13.89 12.00 6.13
N ASN A 89 -14.98 12.17 6.90
CA ASN A 89 -15.79 13.40 6.93
C ASN A 89 -15.02 14.67 7.32
N SER A 90 -13.88 14.54 8.01
CA SER A 90 -12.98 15.66 8.32
C SER A 90 -12.14 16.14 7.12
N ALA A 91 -12.17 15.43 5.99
CA ALA A 91 -11.44 15.72 4.77
C ALA A 91 -12.31 15.90 3.50
N VAL A 92 -13.61 15.63 3.60
CA VAL A 92 -14.61 15.94 2.57
C VAL A 92 -15.10 17.38 2.76
N ASN A 93 -15.38 18.10 1.68
CA ASN A 93 -15.89 19.47 1.72
C ASN A 93 -17.42 19.51 1.64
#